data_AF-A0A3P7MAA6-F1
#
_entry.id   AF-A0A3P7MAA6-F1
#
_cell.length_a   1.000
_cell.length_b   1.000
_cell.length_c   1.000
_cell.angle_alpha   90.00
_cell.angle_beta   90.00
_cell.angle_gamma   90.00
#
_symmetry.space_group_name_H-M   'P 1'
#
loop_
_entity.id
_entity.type
_entity.pdbx_description
1 polymer ?
#
loop_
_entity_poly.entity_id
_entity_poly.type
_entity_poly.pdbx_seq_one_letter_code
_entity_poly.pdbx_strand_id
1 'polypeptide(L)'
;MSDVASGVEIEKNRDILHKMFNIANEQNQLRCRSLNLQLVMRDSLAQLLYEQLIDWILQRINAATTNGCKLNSKNSNATIVLADCYGFERSTSVNGFEQFCVNFYNERLEWYYQQKVFRELQWEYQTDNITGIDMQ
;
A
#
# COMPACT_ATOMS: atom_id res chain seq x y z
N MET A 1 -11.63 -17.33 1.59
CA MET A 1 -11.58 -16.29 2.66
C MET A 1 -11.22 -14.90 2.12
N SER A 2 -10.78 -14.74 0.86
CA SER A 2 -10.48 -13.44 0.23
C SER A 2 -11.72 -12.67 -0.28
N ASP A 3 -12.82 -13.35 -0.60
CA ASP A 3 -13.98 -12.70 -1.26
C ASP A 3 -14.92 -11.96 -0.31
N VAL A 4 -14.88 -12.25 0.99
CA VAL A 4 -15.73 -11.59 1.98
C VAL A 4 -15.14 -10.24 2.40
N ALA A 5 -13.80 -10.11 2.40
CA ALA A 5 -13.13 -8.86 2.74
C ALA A 5 -13.35 -7.77 1.67
N SER A 6 -13.24 -8.14 0.38
CA SER A 6 -13.52 -7.21 -0.72
C SER A 6 -14.99 -6.82 -0.80
N GLY A 7 -15.92 -7.76 -0.55
CA GLY A 7 -17.36 -7.48 -0.55
C GLY A 7 -17.79 -6.48 0.53
N VAL A 8 -17.27 -6.65 1.76
CA VAL A 8 -17.58 -5.75 2.90
C VAL A 8 -16.99 -4.35 2.70
N GLU A 9 -15.82 -4.26 2.08
CA GLU A 9 -15.16 -2.98 1.79
C GLU A 9 -15.84 -2.23 0.64
N ILE A 10 -16.26 -2.94 -0.42
CA ILE A 10 -17.04 -2.39 -1.52
C ILE A 10 -18.42 -1.90 -1.06
N GLU A 11 -19.13 -2.65 -0.21
CA GLU A 11 -20.41 -2.21 0.38
C GLU A 11 -20.24 -0.96 1.26
N LYS A 12 -19.22 -0.95 2.13
CA LYS A 12 -18.90 0.25 2.93
C LYS A 12 -18.57 1.46 2.05
N ASN A 13 -17.81 1.28 0.98
CA ASN A 13 -17.45 2.38 0.07
C ASN A 13 -18.65 2.88 -0.72
N ARG A 14 -19.58 1.99 -1.10
CA ARG A 14 -20.86 2.37 -1.70
C ARG A 14 -21.71 3.19 -0.74
N ASP A 15 -21.77 2.79 0.53
CA ASP A 15 -22.48 3.51 1.59
C ASP A 15 -21.86 4.87 1.89
N ILE A 16 -20.52 4.97 1.87
CA ILE A 16 -19.81 6.24 2.04
C ILE A 16 -20.08 7.15 0.84
N LEU A 17 -19.99 6.66 -0.39
CA LEU A 17 -20.32 7.42 -1.60
C LEU A 17 -21.77 7.90 -1.60
N HIS A 18 -22.72 7.03 -1.25
CA HIS A 18 -24.13 7.40 -1.12
C HIS A 18 -24.34 8.41 0.01
N LYS A 19 -23.70 8.25 1.17
CA LYS A 19 -23.77 9.24 2.26
C LYS A 19 -23.16 10.58 1.85
N MET A 20 -22.00 10.59 1.21
CA MET A 20 -21.34 11.83 0.77
C MET A 20 -22.16 12.53 -0.32
N PHE A 21 -22.74 11.77 -1.26
CA PHE A 21 -23.65 12.29 -2.28
C PHE A 21 -24.93 12.85 -1.66
N ASN A 22 -25.56 12.13 -0.72
CA ASN A 22 -26.77 12.58 -0.04
C ASN A 22 -26.50 13.78 0.86
N ILE A 23 -25.38 13.81 1.59
CA ILE A 23 -24.95 14.99 2.36
C ILE A 23 -24.72 16.17 1.43
N ALA A 24 -24.07 15.98 0.28
CA ALA A 24 -23.90 17.05 -0.70
C ALA A 24 -25.26 17.56 -1.24
N ASN A 25 -26.25 16.68 -1.38
CA ASN A 25 -27.56 17.02 -1.93
C ASN A 25 -28.53 17.63 -0.89
N GLU A 26 -28.56 17.12 0.35
CA GLU A 26 -29.32 17.69 1.47
C GLU A 26 -28.75 19.05 1.89
N GLN A 27 -27.42 19.21 1.87
CA GLN A 27 -26.77 20.47 2.26
C GLN A 27 -26.76 21.53 1.14
N ASN A 28 -27.14 21.19 -0.09
CA ASN A 28 -27.43 22.17 -1.14
C ASN A 28 -28.67 23.04 -0.82
N GLN A 29 -29.51 22.64 0.15
CA GLN A 29 -30.61 23.47 0.66
C GLN A 29 -30.17 24.43 1.78
N LEU A 30 -29.01 24.20 2.42
CA LEU A 30 -28.44 25.06 3.47
C LEU A 30 -27.22 25.81 2.91
N ARG A 31 -27.50 26.95 2.30
CA ARG A 31 -26.56 27.81 1.57
C ARG A 31 -25.38 28.29 2.42
N CYS A 32 -24.21 28.36 1.78
CA CYS A 32 -22.88 28.85 2.24
C CYS A 32 -21.96 27.85 2.95
N ARG A 33 -21.37 26.92 2.19
CA ARG A 33 -20.02 26.41 2.52
C ARG A 33 -18.95 27.41 2.08
N SER A 34 -17.84 27.50 2.83
CA SER A 34 -16.65 28.18 2.32
C SER A 34 -16.19 27.51 1.03
N LEU A 35 -15.74 28.29 0.05
CA LEU A 35 -15.26 27.79 -1.25
C LEU A 35 -14.24 26.64 -1.08
N ASN A 36 -13.40 26.75 -0.05
CA ASN A 36 -12.40 25.73 0.31
C ASN A 36 -13.01 24.37 0.64
N LEU A 37 -14.14 24.33 1.36
CA LEU A 37 -14.76 23.05 1.73
C LEU A 37 -15.42 22.36 0.53
N GLN A 38 -15.92 23.13 -0.43
CA GLN A 38 -16.44 22.58 -1.68
C GLN A 38 -15.32 21.96 -2.53
N LEU A 39 -14.16 22.63 -2.60
CA LEU A 39 -12.98 22.12 -3.30
C LEU A 39 -12.46 20.83 -2.65
N VAL A 40 -12.31 20.80 -1.31
CA VAL A 40 -11.91 19.61 -0.58
C VAL A 40 -12.86 18.45 -0.84
N MET A 41 -14.18 18.68 -0.82
CA MET A 41 -15.14 17.60 -1.10
C MET A 41 -15.03 17.05 -2.53
N ARG A 42 -14.84 17.92 -3.53
CA ARG A 42 -14.60 17.48 -4.91
C ARG A 42 -13.34 16.62 -4.98
N ASP A 43 -12.26 17.07 -4.36
CA ASP A 43 -10.96 16.40 -4.42
C ASP A 43 -10.99 15.06 -3.68
N SER A 44 -11.64 15.00 -2.51
CA SER A 44 -11.87 13.74 -1.79
C SER A 44 -12.71 12.75 -2.59
N LEU A 45 -13.76 13.22 -3.29
CA LEU A 45 -14.58 12.35 -4.13
C LEU A 45 -13.79 11.83 -5.33
N ALA A 46 -12.96 12.68 -5.95
CA ALA A 46 -12.09 12.27 -7.05
C ALA A 46 -11.06 11.22 -6.59
N GLN A 47 -10.45 11.44 -5.42
CA GLN A 47 -9.53 10.48 -4.81
C GLN A 47 -10.21 9.13 -4.57
N LEU A 48 -11.42 9.13 -3.98
CA LEU A 48 -12.18 7.92 -3.72
C LEU A 48 -12.52 7.14 -5.00
N LEU A 49 -12.97 7.84 -6.06
CA LEU A 49 -13.23 7.20 -7.35
C LEU A 49 -11.97 6.58 -7.97
N TYR A 50 -10.83 7.27 -7.84
CA TYR A 50 -9.55 6.80 -8.34
C TYR A 50 -9.05 5.55 -7.58
N GLU A 51 -9.17 5.55 -6.25
CA GLU A 51 -8.86 4.40 -5.39
C GLU A 51 -9.70 3.17 -5.81
N GLN A 52 -11.02 3.33 -5.98
CA GLN A 52 -11.90 2.23 -6.42
C GLN A 52 -11.54 1.70 -7.82
N LEU A 53 -11.13 2.58 -8.73
CA LEU A 53 -10.71 2.17 -10.07
C LEU A 53 -9.43 1.33 -10.01
N ILE A 54 -8.43 1.75 -9.22
CA ILE A 54 -7.19 0.99 -9.05
C ILE A 54 -7.49 -0.38 -8.45
N ASP A 55 -8.30 -0.45 -7.39
CA ASP A 55 -8.66 -1.72 -6.77
C ASP A 55 -9.32 -2.67 -7.78
N TRP A 56 -10.25 -2.16 -8.59
CA TRP A 56 -10.90 -2.95 -9.64
C TRP A 56 -9.90 -3.45 -10.69
N ILE A 57 -8.93 -2.62 -11.10
CA ILE A 57 -7.88 -3.01 -12.04
C ILE A 57 -7.00 -4.12 -11.42
N LEU A 58 -6.53 -3.94 -10.19
CA LEU A 58 -5.70 -4.90 -9.48
C LEU A 58 -6.39 -6.25 -9.31
N GLN A 59 -7.69 -6.25 -8.98
CA GLN A 59 -8.49 -7.47 -8.90
C GLN A 59 -8.53 -8.22 -10.23
N ARG A 60 -8.68 -7.51 -11.36
CA ARG A 60 -8.68 -8.14 -12.69
C ARG A 60 -7.32 -8.69 -13.08
N ILE A 61 -6.24 -7.96 -12.80
CA ILE A 61 -4.87 -8.44 -13.03
C ILE A 61 -4.62 -9.70 -12.21
N ASN A 62 -4.97 -9.69 -10.92
CA ASN A 62 -4.80 -10.83 -10.03
C ASN A 62 -5.62 -12.04 -10.49
N ALA A 63 -6.88 -11.84 -10.89
CA ALA A 63 -7.71 -12.92 -11.42
C ALA A 63 -7.15 -13.51 -12.72
N ALA A 64 -6.61 -12.68 -13.62
CA ALA A 64 -6.00 -13.15 -14.86
C ALA A 64 -4.72 -13.97 -14.58
N THR A 65 -3.85 -13.50 -13.70
CA THR A 65 -2.55 -14.12 -13.42
C THR A 65 -2.68 -15.38 -12.55
N THR A 66 -3.55 -15.38 -11.54
CA THR A 66 -3.72 -16.53 -10.62
C THR A 66 -4.39 -17.73 -11.30
N ASN A 67 -5.27 -17.50 -12.28
CA ASN A 67 -5.92 -18.59 -13.02
C ASN A 67 -4.97 -19.31 -13.98
N GLY A 68 -3.93 -18.63 -14.49
CA GLY A 68 -2.87 -19.25 -15.30
C GLY A 68 -1.86 -20.08 -14.49
N CYS A 69 -1.73 -19.80 -13.19
CA CYS A 69 -0.76 -20.44 -12.28
C CYS A 69 -1.37 -21.56 -11.41
N LYS A 70 -2.55 -22.10 -11.75
CA LYS A 70 -3.07 -23.34 -11.15
C LYS A 70 -2.25 -24.56 -11.63
N LEU A 71 -0.94 -24.53 -11.39
CA LEU A 71 -0.11 -25.71 -11.51
C LEU A 71 -0.52 -26.64 -10.37
N ASN A 72 -1.18 -27.72 -10.75
CA ASN A 72 -1.56 -28.84 -9.90
C ASN A 72 -0.32 -29.54 -9.32
N SER A 73 0.40 -28.90 -8.40
CA SER A 73 1.48 -29.54 -7.66
C SER A 73 1.27 -29.30 -6.18
N LYS A 74 0.76 -30.32 -5.50
CA LYS A 74 0.61 -30.39 -4.05
C LYS A 74 1.95 -30.30 -3.27
N ASN A 75 3.08 -29.99 -3.91
CA ASN A 75 4.42 -30.17 -3.34
C ASN A 75 5.45 -29.06 -3.65
N SER A 76 5.07 -27.84 -4.03
CA SER A 76 6.06 -26.74 -4.17
C SER A 76 5.56 -25.42 -3.58
N ASN A 77 5.71 -25.25 -2.27
CA ASN A 77 5.34 -24.04 -1.52
C ASN A 77 6.40 -22.92 -1.59
N ALA A 78 7.23 -22.88 -2.63
CA ALA A 78 8.21 -21.80 -2.79
C ALA A 78 7.57 -20.66 -3.60
N THR A 79 7.57 -19.45 -3.04
CA THR A 79 7.12 -18.23 -3.71
C THR A 79 8.30 -17.28 -3.85
N ILE A 80 8.53 -16.77 -5.06
CA ILE A 80 9.50 -15.72 -5.34
C ILE A 80 8.72 -14.42 -5.50
N VAL A 81 9.11 -13.39 -4.75
CA VAL A 81 8.49 -12.06 -4.82
C VAL A 81 9.52 -11.09 -5.38
N LEU A 82 9.14 -10.39 -6.44
CA LEU A 82 9.87 -9.24 -6.96
C LEU A 82 9.13 -7.98 -6.52
N ALA A 83 9.84 -7.05 -5.89
CA ALA A 83 9.29 -5.77 -5.45
C ALA A 83 9.92 -4.64 -6.28
N ASP A 84 9.09 -3.75 -6.80
CA ASP A 84 9.48 -2.51 -7.45
C ASP A 84 8.90 -1.36 -6.63
N CYS A 85 9.77 -0.55 -6.04
CA CYS A 85 9.41 0.50 -5.08
C CYS A 85 10.10 1.81 -5.46
N TYR A 86 9.46 2.94 -5.12
CA TYR A 86 10.04 4.27 -5.27
C TYR A 86 11.30 4.43 -4.39
N GLY A 87 12.38 4.98 -4.96
CA GLY A 87 13.62 5.28 -4.23
C GLY A 87 13.55 6.59 -3.42
N PHE A 88 14.66 6.98 -2.79
CA PHE A 88 14.73 8.24 -2.03
C PHE A 88 14.46 9.46 -2.93
N GLU A 89 13.55 10.32 -2.48
CA GLU A 89 13.17 11.54 -3.20
C GLU A 89 13.60 12.77 -2.41
N ARG A 90 14.20 13.75 -3.10
CA ARG A 90 14.49 15.08 -2.56
C ARG A 90 13.97 16.14 -3.50
N SER A 91 12.95 16.89 -3.06
CA SER A 91 12.48 18.10 -3.75
C SER A 91 13.41 19.28 -3.47
N THR A 92 13.55 20.17 -4.45
CA THR A 92 14.34 21.41 -4.33
C THR A 92 13.61 22.52 -3.59
N SER A 93 12.29 22.40 -3.36
CA SER A 93 11.46 23.46 -2.79
C SER A 93 10.92 23.11 -1.41
N VAL A 94 10.03 22.12 -1.31
CA VAL A 94 9.49 21.58 -0.06
C VAL A 94 9.18 20.09 -0.27
N ASN A 95 9.52 19.23 0.69
CA ASN A 95 9.09 17.84 0.69
C ASN A 95 7.69 17.77 1.30
N GLY A 96 6.72 17.21 0.56
CA GLY A 96 5.38 16.94 1.04
C GLY A 96 5.32 15.72 1.95
N PHE A 97 4.12 15.44 2.48
CA PHE A 97 3.88 14.29 3.33
C PHE A 97 4.09 12.97 2.58
N GLU A 98 3.73 12.93 1.30
CA GLU A 98 3.90 11.77 0.42
C GLU A 98 5.38 11.43 0.26
N GLN A 99 6.25 12.43 0.00
CA GLN A 99 7.70 12.19 -0.08
C GLN A 99 8.29 11.77 1.27
N PHE A 100 7.76 12.29 2.39
CA PHE A 100 8.14 11.80 3.71
C PHE A 100 7.79 10.31 3.87
N CYS A 101 6.59 9.88 3.49
CA CYS A 101 6.21 8.46 3.53
C CYS A 101 7.10 7.57 2.67
N VAL A 102 7.45 8.02 1.45
CA VAL A 102 8.38 7.30 0.56
C VAL A 102 9.76 7.16 1.22
N ASN A 103 10.33 8.26 1.72
CA ASN A 103 11.64 8.26 2.36
C ASN A 103 11.67 7.44 3.66
N PHE A 104 10.61 7.53 4.47
CA PHE A 104 10.47 6.73 5.69
C PHE A 104 10.38 5.23 5.39
N TYR A 105 9.62 4.84 4.37
CA TYR A 105 9.59 3.45 3.92
C TYR A 105 10.98 2.96 3.49
N ASN A 106 11.70 3.76 2.70
CA ASN A 106 13.05 3.40 2.25
C ASN A 106 14.04 3.28 3.40
N GLU A 107 14.02 4.21 4.36
CA GLU A 107 14.86 4.11 5.56
C GLU A 107 14.55 2.85 6.37
N ARG A 108 13.26 2.52 6.52
CA ARG A 108 12.83 1.30 7.23
C ARG A 108 13.25 0.02 6.50
N LEU A 109 13.24 0.04 5.18
CA LEU A 109 13.64 -1.06 4.32
C LEU A 109 15.16 -1.29 4.40
N GLU A 110 15.95 -0.23 4.29
CA GLU A 110 17.41 -0.27 4.47
C GLU A 110 17.80 -0.82 5.84
N TRP A 111 17.18 -0.32 6.91
CA TRP A 111 17.38 -0.85 8.26
C TRP A 111 17.08 -2.35 8.37
N TYR A 112 16.00 -2.81 7.72
CA TYR A 112 15.62 -4.22 7.76
C TYR A 112 16.65 -5.10 7.05
N TYR A 113 17.11 -4.69 5.86
CA TYR A 113 18.13 -5.43 5.11
C TYR A 113 19.46 -5.48 5.86
N GLN A 114 19.90 -4.36 6.43
CA GLN A 114 21.11 -4.33 7.24
C GLN A 114 21.04 -5.35 8.38
N GLN A 115 19.98 -5.34 9.18
CA GLN A 115 19.83 -6.29 10.28
C GLN A 115 19.76 -7.74 9.83
N LYS A 116 19.06 -8.01 8.72
CA LYS A 116 18.95 -9.35 8.16
C LYS A 116 20.33 -9.86 7.73
N VAL A 117 21.06 -9.07 6.95
CA VAL A 117 22.40 -9.41 6.45
C VAL A 117 23.35 -9.61 7.63
N PHE A 118 23.35 -8.73 8.63
CA PHE A 118 24.20 -8.89 9.81
C PHE A 118 23.89 -10.16 10.60
N ARG A 119 22.61 -10.50 10.77
CA ARG A 119 22.20 -11.75 11.44
C ARG A 119 22.64 -12.98 10.68
N GLU A 120 22.47 -12.98 9.35
CA GLU A 120 22.90 -14.08 8.49
C GLU A 120 24.41 -14.28 8.57
N LEU A 121 25.18 -13.17 8.52
CA LEU A 121 26.63 -13.20 8.70
C LEU A 121 27.03 -13.76 10.07
N GLN A 122 26.43 -13.30 11.16
CA GLN A 122 26.73 -13.80 12.50
C GLN A 122 26.46 -15.32 12.61
N TRP A 123 25.39 -15.81 12.00
CA TRP A 123 25.07 -17.23 12.00
C TRP A 123 26.11 -18.06 11.22
N GLU A 124 26.59 -17.56 10.08
CA GLU A 124 27.65 -18.19 9.30
C GLU A 124 28.97 -18.24 10.08
N TYR A 125 29.38 -17.12 10.70
CA TYR A 125 30.58 -17.06 11.54
C TYR A 125 30.54 -18.04 12.73
N GLN A 126 29.39 -18.17 13.38
CA GLN A 126 29.19 -19.14 14.48
C GLN A 126 29.28 -20.59 13.98
N THR A 127 28.72 -20.87 12.81
CA THR A 127 28.77 -22.20 12.18
C THR A 127 30.21 -22.60 11.85
N ASP A 128 31.03 -21.63 11.41
CA ASP A 128 32.43 -21.83 11.05
C ASP A 128 33.40 -21.76 12.25
N ASN A 129 32.89 -21.63 13.49
CA ASN A 129 33.67 -21.48 14.73
C ASN A 129 34.69 -20.33 14.70
N ILE A 130 34.38 -19.23 14.00
CA ILE A 130 35.22 -18.04 13.95
C ILE A 130 34.91 -17.18 15.18
N THR A 131 35.82 -17.15 16.16
CA THR A 131 35.64 -16.37 17.40
C THR A 131 36.21 -14.96 17.26
N GLY A 132 35.43 -13.94 17.67
CA GLY A 132 35.96 -12.58 17.93
C GLY A 132 35.39 -11.43 17.09
N ILE A 133 34.32 -11.62 16.32
CA ILE A 133 33.66 -10.53 15.57
C ILE A 133 32.22 -10.38 16.06
N ASP A 134 32.03 -9.66 17.17
CA ASP A 134 30.71 -9.10 17.50
C ASP A 134 30.55 -7.79 16.73
N MET A 135 29.72 -7.81 15.68
CA MET A 135 29.30 -6.59 14.99
C MET A 135 28.19 -5.93 15.83
N GLN A 136 28.60 -5.03 16.73
CA GLN A 136 27.71 -4.12 17.47
C GLN A 136 27.15 -3.02 16.58
#